data_AF-A0A1I1N6N1-F1
#
_entry.id   AF-A0A1I1N6N1-F1
#
_cell.length_a   1.000
_cell.length_b   1.000
_cell.length_c   1.000
_cell.angle_alpha   90.00
_cell.angle_beta   90.00
_cell.angle_gamma   90.00
#
_symmetry.space_group_name_H-M   'P 1'
#
loop_
_entity.id
_entity.type
_entity.pdbx_description
1 polymer ?
#
loop_
_entity_poly.entity_id
_entity_poly.type
_entity_poly.pdbx_seq_one_letter_code
_entity_poly.pdbx_strand_id
1 'polypeptide(L)'
;MFARPAIQSRLLLTICALVAETLHIGWEYTHGGVLAHHLLANPELPAISNWWGLLVVPLLVWHLVGRIQRRAHTLVQAGSRERFRSLAQVRFTVALLWGAALALAFTLGHPAVTFIFFGAFAAALFVHAYRAEYVLGFALGMTFTFGAVLPVLVASVIAACSFLVHLLAGAAMRLARGGRARGAGLP
;
A
#
# COMPACT_ATOMS: atom_id res chain seq x y z
N MET A 1 -4.75 11.00 30.96
CA MET A 1 -4.80 11.86 29.75
C MET A 1 -4.41 11.00 28.55
N PHE A 2 -5.37 10.54 27.75
CA PHE A 2 -5.07 9.75 26.56
C PHE A 2 -4.29 10.63 25.58
N ALA A 3 -3.01 10.35 25.38
CA ALA A 3 -2.21 10.99 24.34
C ALA A 3 -2.94 10.75 23.01
N ARG A 4 -3.58 11.79 22.47
CA ARG A 4 -4.25 11.72 21.18
C ARG A 4 -3.21 11.21 20.17
N PRO A 5 -3.58 10.31 19.24
CA PRO A 5 -2.73 10.08 18.07
C PRO A 5 -2.33 11.43 17.51
N ALA A 6 -1.05 11.61 17.21
CA ALA A 6 -0.48 12.88 16.78
C ALA A 6 -1.16 13.31 15.48
N ILE A 7 -2.33 13.93 15.64
CA ILE A 7 -3.25 14.35 14.59
C ILE A 7 -2.53 15.35 13.69
N GLN A 8 -1.62 16.13 14.28
CA GLN A 8 -0.68 17.01 13.61
C GLN A 8 0.18 16.27 12.58
N SER A 9 0.82 15.14 12.94
CA SER A 9 1.63 14.37 11.98
C SER A 9 0.79 13.78 10.85
N ARG A 10 -0.43 13.33 11.15
CA ARG A 10 -1.36 12.79 10.15
C ARG A 10 -1.82 13.87 9.17
N LEU A 11 -2.20 15.04 9.70
CA LEU A 11 -2.58 16.21 8.92
C LEU A 11 -1.41 16.68 8.05
N LEU A 12 -0.22 16.81 8.62
CA LEU A 12 0.99 17.20 7.90
C LEU A 12 1.26 16.28 6.71
N LEU A 13 1.28 14.96 6.93
CA LEU A 13 1.49 13.99 5.84
C LEU A 13 0.41 14.08 4.76
N THR A 14 -0.84 14.30 5.14
CA THR A 14 -1.97 14.44 4.20
C THR A 14 -1.84 15.72 3.38
N ILE A 15 -1.48 16.84 4.01
CA ILE A 15 -1.25 18.12 3.35
C ILE A 15 -0.06 18.02 2.41
N CYS A 16 1.07 17.44 2.85
CA CYS A 16 2.24 17.22 2.00
C CYS A 16 1.88 16.39 0.76
N ALA A 17 1.10 15.33 0.92
CA ALA A 17 0.68 14.50 -0.19
C ALA A 17 -0.26 15.24 -1.16
N LEU A 18 -1.22 16.03 -0.64
CA LEU A 18 -2.09 16.87 -1.46
C LEU A 18 -1.29 17.92 -2.23
N VAL A 19 -0.32 18.59 -1.58
CA VAL A 19 0.55 19.58 -2.23
C VAL A 19 1.37 18.92 -3.33
N ALA A 20 1.99 17.76 -3.05
CA ALA A 20 2.77 17.03 -4.05
C ALA A 20 1.91 16.64 -5.27
N GLU A 21 0.69 16.15 -5.04
CA GLU A 21 -0.24 15.80 -6.11
C GLU A 21 -0.71 17.03 -6.90
N THR A 22 -0.97 18.14 -6.22
CA THR A 22 -1.37 19.41 -6.85
C THR A 22 -0.25 19.96 -7.73
N LEU A 23 1.00 19.90 -7.27
CA LEU A 23 2.17 20.30 -8.06
C LEU A 23 2.34 19.41 -9.28
N HIS A 24 2.17 18.10 -9.13
CA HIS A 24 2.24 17.15 -10.24
C HIS A 24 1.16 17.38 -11.29
N ILE A 25 -0.11 17.49 -10.90
CA ILE A 25 -1.22 17.74 -11.82
C ILE A 25 -1.14 19.14 -12.42
N GLY A 26 -0.68 20.15 -11.65
CA GLY A 26 -0.42 21.48 -12.17
C GLY A 26 0.67 21.49 -13.25
N TRP A 27 1.69 20.65 -13.10
CA TRP A 27 2.70 20.41 -14.14
C TRP A 27 2.07 19.78 -15.38
N GLU A 28 1.29 18.71 -15.25
CA GLU A 28 0.58 18.09 -16.38
C GLU A 28 -0.32 19.09 -17.12
N TYR A 29 -1.13 19.85 -16.35
CA TYR A 29 -2.03 20.85 -16.90
C TYR A 29 -1.32 21.91 -17.74
N THR A 30 -0.11 22.32 -17.33
CA THR A 30 0.71 23.31 -18.06
C THR A 30 1.53 22.71 -19.20
N HIS A 31 1.71 21.38 -19.25
CA HIS A 31 2.56 20.67 -20.21
C HIS A 31 1.79 19.67 -21.10
N GLY A 32 0.60 20.06 -21.55
CA GLY A 32 -0.19 19.28 -22.52
C GLY A 32 -1.51 18.72 -21.99
N GLY A 33 -1.86 19.06 -20.74
CA GLY A 33 -3.12 18.68 -20.12
C GLY A 33 -2.98 17.51 -19.15
N VAL A 34 -3.99 17.34 -18.31
CA VAL A 34 -4.01 16.29 -17.28
C VAL A 34 -4.22 14.94 -17.94
N LEU A 35 -3.34 13.99 -17.61
CA LEU A 35 -3.32 12.68 -18.25
C LEU A 35 -4.50 11.81 -17.81
N ALA A 36 -4.83 10.82 -18.64
CA ALA A 36 -5.75 9.75 -18.29
C ALA A 36 -5.16 8.40 -18.69
N HIS A 37 -5.23 7.44 -17.77
CA HIS A 37 -4.67 6.10 -17.98
C HIS A 37 -5.79 5.11 -18.22
N HIS A 38 -5.69 4.38 -19.34
CA HIS A 38 -6.53 3.23 -19.60
C HIS A 38 -6.20 2.09 -18.64
N LEU A 39 -7.23 1.42 -18.12
CA LEU A 39 -7.06 0.23 -17.29
C LEU A 39 -6.23 -0.83 -18.05
N LEU A 40 -5.27 -1.43 -17.34
CA LEU A 40 -4.40 -2.49 -17.88
C LEU A 40 -3.65 -2.11 -19.19
N ALA A 41 -3.46 -0.81 -19.45
CA ALA A 41 -2.91 -0.30 -20.71
C ALA A 41 -3.68 -0.78 -21.96
N ASN A 42 -4.99 -1.06 -21.81
CA ASN A 42 -5.85 -1.50 -22.89
C ASN A 42 -6.79 -0.34 -23.32
N PRO A 43 -6.69 0.17 -24.55
CA PRO A 43 -7.49 1.31 -25.01
C PRO A 43 -9.00 1.02 -25.04
N GLU A 44 -9.41 -0.26 -25.11
CA GLU A 44 -10.81 -0.67 -25.07
C GLU A 44 -11.43 -0.56 -23.66
N LEU A 45 -10.62 -0.37 -22.63
CA LEU A 45 -11.09 -0.20 -21.25
C LEU A 45 -11.18 1.29 -20.86
N PRO A 46 -12.05 1.64 -19.89
CA PRO A 46 -12.20 3.02 -19.45
C PRO A 46 -10.87 3.68 -19.05
N ALA A 47 -10.67 4.91 -19.51
CA ALA A 47 -9.59 5.77 -19.07
C ALA A 47 -9.96 6.49 -17.77
N ILE A 48 -9.01 6.54 -16.84
CA ILE A 48 -9.17 7.23 -15.55
C ILE A 48 -8.23 8.42 -15.53
N SER A 49 -8.78 9.63 -15.37
CA SER A 49 -7.99 10.86 -15.32
C SER A 49 -7.24 11.04 -14.00
N ASN A 50 -6.04 11.61 -14.07
CA ASN A 50 -5.20 11.97 -12.93
C ASN A 50 -5.84 13.02 -12.01
N TRP A 51 -6.87 13.75 -12.45
CA TRP A 51 -7.65 14.65 -11.59
C TRP A 51 -8.16 13.98 -10.32
N TRP A 52 -8.50 12.69 -10.39
CA TRP A 52 -8.91 11.92 -9.21
C TRP A 52 -7.85 11.85 -8.12
N GLY A 53 -6.57 12.04 -8.47
CA GLY A 53 -5.45 12.10 -7.55
C GLY A 53 -5.62 13.14 -6.44
N LEU A 54 -6.15 14.33 -6.76
CA LEU A 54 -6.41 15.40 -5.78
C LEU A 54 -7.34 14.98 -4.66
N LEU A 55 -8.21 14.00 -4.91
CA LEU A 55 -9.11 13.43 -3.91
C LEU A 55 -8.55 12.14 -3.32
N VAL A 56 -8.08 11.22 -4.17
CA VAL A 56 -7.69 9.86 -3.78
C VAL A 56 -6.44 9.87 -2.91
N VAL A 57 -5.41 10.64 -3.26
CA VAL A 57 -4.14 10.69 -2.52
C VAL A 57 -4.34 11.16 -1.07
N PRO A 58 -4.95 12.33 -0.78
CA PRO A 58 -5.13 12.76 0.60
C PRO A 58 -6.04 11.83 1.39
N LEU A 59 -7.11 11.28 0.78
CA LEU A 59 -7.98 10.32 1.46
C LEU A 59 -7.24 9.03 1.81
N LEU A 60 -6.43 8.50 0.89
CA LEU A 60 -5.62 7.31 1.10
C LEU A 60 -4.62 7.51 2.24
N VAL A 61 -3.84 8.60 2.18
CA VAL A 61 -2.85 8.97 3.21
C VAL A 61 -3.54 9.14 4.56
N TRP A 62 -4.61 9.93 4.61
CA TRP A 62 -5.38 10.14 5.83
C TRP A 62 -5.86 8.80 6.41
N HIS A 63 -6.50 7.96 5.60
CA HIS A 63 -7.06 6.70 6.06
C HIS A 63 -5.99 5.71 6.55
N LEU A 64 -4.97 5.44 5.73
CA LEU A 64 -3.95 4.44 6.01
C LEU A 64 -2.99 4.87 7.13
N VAL A 65 -2.55 6.13 7.16
CA VAL A 65 -1.77 6.67 8.29
C VAL A 65 -2.59 6.59 9.59
N GLY A 66 -3.89 6.91 9.52
CA GLY A 66 -4.77 6.76 10.68
C GLY A 66 -4.86 5.32 11.19
N ARG A 67 -4.91 4.33 10.29
CA ARG A 67 -4.88 2.89 10.66
C ARG A 67 -3.55 2.50 11.31
N ILE A 68 -2.42 2.98 10.77
CA ILE A 68 -1.08 2.73 11.30
C ILE A 68 -0.95 3.33 12.70
N GLN A 69 -1.35 4.60 12.88
CA GLN A 69 -1.33 5.28 14.18
C GLN A 69 -2.21 4.55 15.20
N ARG A 70 -3.45 4.19 14.87
CA ARG A 70 -4.33 3.44 15.77
C ARG A 70 -3.69 2.14 16.27
N ARG A 71 -3.00 1.41 15.38
CA ARG A 71 -2.25 0.19 15.75
C ARG A 71 -1.04 0.48 16.64
N ALA A 72 -0.41 1.64 16.50
CA ALA A 72 0.66 2.07 17.41
C ALA A 72 0.13 2.27 18.84
N HIS A 73 -1.05 2.87 18.97
CA HIS A 73 -1.64 3.21 20.27
C HIS A 73 -2.10 2.00 21.08
N THR A 74 -2.46 0.89 20.41
CA THR A 74 -2.81 -0.36 21.10
C THR A 74 -1.60 -1.04 21.75
N LEU A 75 -0.37 -0.62 21.44
CA LEU A 75 0.84 -1.13 22.07
C LEU A 75 1.05 -0.42 23.41
N VAL A 76 1.09 -1.18 24.50
CA VAL A 76 1.20 -0.65 25.86
C VAL A 76 2.66 -0.27 26.20
N GLN A 77 3.61 -1.10 25.78
CA GLN A 77 5.03 -0.95 26.11
C GLN A 77 5.73 0.02 25.16
N ALA A 78 6.54 0.94 25.71
CA ALA A 78 7.27 1.94 24.93
C ALA A 78 8.23 1.30 23.90
N GLY A 79 9.01 0.30 24.31
CA GLY A 79 9.91 -0.43 23.39
C GLY A 79 9.17 -1.16 22.26
N SER A 80 7.94 -1.63 22.50
CA SER A 80 7.11 -2.23 21.45
C SER A 80 6.62 -1.19 20.43
N ARG A 81 6.31 0.03 20.88
CA ARG A 81 5.92 1.14 19.98
C ARG A 81 7.06 1.57 19.07
N GLU A 82 8.26 1.69 19.61
CA GLU A 82 9.44 2.08 18.83
C GLU A 82 9.79 1.03 17.77
N ARG A 83 9.85 -0.25 18.18
CA ARG A 83 10.03 -1.37 17.26
C ARG A 83 8.95 -1.40 16.17
N PHE A 84 7.70 -1.13 16.56
CA PHE A 84 6.61 -1.05 15.60
C PHE A 84 6.79 0.11 14.60
N ARG A 85 7.19 1.29 15.07
CA ARG A 85 7.44 2.47 14.22
C ARG A 85 8.56 2.19 13.22
N SER A 86 9.69 1.65 13.67
CA SER A 86 10.81 1.28 12.80
C SER A 86 10.36 0.27 11.73
N LEU A 87 9.64 -0.78 12.14
CA LEU A 87 9.15 -1.79 11.20
C LEU A 87 8.10 -1.22 10.24
N ALA A 88 7.25 -0.29 10.69
CA ALA A 88 6.29 0.39 9.83
C ALA A 88 6.99 1.25 8.76
N GLN A 89 8.04 1.97 9.14
CA GLN A 89 8.87 2.74 8.22
C GLN A 89 9.55 1.84 7.20
N VAL A 90 10.19 0.73 7.63
CA VAL A 90 10.82 -0.22 6.71
C VAL A 90 9.81 -0.78 5.70
N ARG A 91 8.63 -1.21 6.17
CA ARG A 91 7.58 -1.73 5.29
C ARG A 91 7.11 -0.70 4.26
N PHE A 92 6.88 0.53 4.70
CA PHE A 92 6.52 1.63 3.84
C PHE A 92 7.61 1.91 2.80
N THR A 93 8.86 2.08 3.25
CA THR A 93 9.99 2.40 2.38
C THR A 93 10.25 1.30 1.34
N VAL A 94 10.21 0.02 1.74
CA VAL A 94 10.37 -1.09 0.80
C VAL A 94 9.28 -1.07 -0.26
N ALA A 95 8.02 -0.86 0.14
CA ALA A 95 6.91 -0.79 -0.81
C ALA A 95 7.01 0.43 -1.75
N LEU A 96 7.41 1.57 -1.20
CA LEU A 96 7.63 2.82 -1.95
C LEU A 96 8.72 2.64 -3.01
N LEU A 97 9.87 2.11 -2.62
CA LEU A 97 10.99 1.86 -3.54
C LEU A 97 10.63 0.82 -4.60
N TRP A 98 9.86 -0.20 -4.24
CA TRP A 98 9.40 -1.20 -5.20
C TRP A 98 8.42 -0.61 -6.21
N GLY A 99 7.45 0.18 -5.74
CA GLY A 99 6.53 0.92 -6.61
C GLY A 99 7.30 1.87 -7.53
N ALA A 100 8.22 2.67 -6.99
CA ALA A 100 9.03 3.58 -7.79
C ALA A 100 9.90 2.84 -8.83
N ALA A 101 10.49 1.69 -8.47
CA ALA A 101 11.26 0.88 -9.41
C ALA A 101 10.39 0.32 -10.54
N LEU A 102 9.16 -0.11 -10.23
CA LEU A 102 8.19 -0.56 -11.22
C LEU A 102 7.75 0.58 -12.15
N ALA A 103 7.44 1.75 -11.58
CA ALA A 103 7.08 2.96 -12.31
C ALA A 103 8.20 3.41 -13.26
N LEU A 104 9.45 3.39 -12.78
CA LEU A 104 10.63 3.71 -13.57
C LEU A 104 10.84 2.70 -14.70
N ALA A 105 10.77 1.41 -14.41
CA ALA A 105 10.92 0.36 -15.42
C ALA A 105 9.84 0.47 -16.51
N PHE A 106 8.60 0.79 -16.14
CA PHE A 106 7.51 1.02 -17.10
C PHE A 106 7.78 2.26 -17.96
N THR A 107 8.15 3.39 -17.33
CA THR A 107 8.44 4.65 -18.04
C THR A 107 9.57 4.49 -19.05
N LEU A 108 10.58 3.68 -18.70
CA LEU A 108 11.72 3.38 -19.58
C LEU A 108 11.44 2.28 -20.63
N GLY A 109 10.25 1.68 -20.63
CA GLY A 109 9.95 0.52 -21.49
C GLY A 109 10.85 -0.69 -21.21
N HIS A 110 11.39 -0.79 -19.99
CA HIS A 110 12.39 -1.79 -19.65
C HIS A 110 11.76 -3.19 -19.55
N PRO A 111 12.35 -4.25 -20.15
CA PRO A 111 11.76 -5.59 -20.17
C PRO A 111 11.58 -6.20 -18.77
N ALA A 112 12.33 -5.70 -17.77
CA ALA A 112 12.18 -6.13 -16.39
C ALA A 112 10.88 -5.69 -15.70
N VAL A 113 10.08 -4.81 -16.30
CA VAL A 113 8.80 -4.35 -15.72
C VAL A 113 7.91 -5.51 -15.27
N THR A 114 7.83 -6.56 -16.09
CA THR A 114 7.07 -7.79 -15.82
C THR A 114 7.63 -8.54 -14.61
N PHE A 115 8.95 -8.71 -14.54
CA PHE A 115 9.60 -9.40 -13.42
C PHE A 115 9.50 -8.61 -12.11
N ILE A 116 9.60 -7.28 -12.17
CA ILE A 116 9.45 -6.41 -10.99
C ILE A 116 8.01 -6.50 -10.47
N PHE A 117 7.02 -6.46 -11.35
CA PHE A 117 5.60 -6.57 -10.99
C PHE A 117 5.27 -7.93 -10.36
N PHE A 118 5.54 -9.03 -11.06
CA PHE A 118 5.23 -10.36 -10.56
C PHE A 118 6.11 -10.76 -9.37
N GLY A 119 7.34 -10.25 -9.29
CA GLY A 119 8.19 -10.37 -8.11
C GLY A 119 7.59 -9.68 -6.89
N ALA A 120 7.05 -8.47 -7.05
CA ALA A 120 6.33 -7.78 -5.98
C ALA A 120 5.09 -8.58 -5.55
N PHE A 121 4.32 -9.07 -6.53
CA PHE A 121 3.12 -9.87 -6.27
C PHE A 121 3.45 -11.15 -5.51
N ALA A 122 4.45 -11.91 -5.96
CA ALA A 122 4.88 -13.13 -5.29
C ALA A 122 5.35 -12.84 -3.86
N ALA A 123 6.22 -11.84 -3.67
CA ALA A 123 6.68 -11.43 -2.34
C ALA A 123 5.50 -11.01 -1.44
N ALA A 124 4.49 -10.34 -2.00
CA ALA A 124 3.29 -9.92 -1.29
C ALA A 124 2.47 -11.08 -0.74
N LEU A 125 2.53 -12.27 -1.34
CA LEU A 125 1.82 -13.46 -0.83
C LEU A 125 2.48 -14.06 0.42
N PHE A 126 3.79 -13.89 0.57
CA PHE A 126 4.56 -14.42 1.72
C PHE A 126 4.70 -13.43 2.87
N VAL A 127 4.59 -12.14 2.58
CA VAL A 127 4.55 -11.09 3.59
C VAL A 127 3.12 -10.66 3.84
N HIS A 128 2.85 -10.04 4.99
CA HIS A 128 1.52 -9.51 5.30
C HIS A 128 1.29 -8.19 4.53
N ALA A 129 1.29 -8.24 3.20
CA ALA A 129 1.22 -7.08 2.30
C ALA A 129 -0.12 -6.33 2.40
N TYR A 130 -1.14 -6.98 2.95
CA TYR A 130 -2.40 -6.33 3.32
C TYR A 130 -2.29 -5.30 4.48
N ARG A 131 -1.10 -5.14 5.06
CA ARG A 131 -0.83 -4.08 6.03
C ARG A 131 -0.79 -2.72 5.33
N ALA A 132 -1.39 -1.72 5.99
CA ALA A 132 -1.54 -0.36 5.48
C ALA A 132 -0.21 0.29 5.04
N GLU A 133 0.90 -0.05 5.71
CA GLU A 133 2.24 0.43 5.38
C GLU A 133 2.67 0.07 3.93
N TYR A 134 2.40 -1.17 3.50
CA TYR A 134 2.76 -1.61 2.14
C TYR A 134 1.84 -0.99 1.09
N VAL A 135 0.53 -0.99 1.34
CA VAL A 135 -0.46 -0.39 0.42
C VAL A 135 -0.16 1.09 0.20
N LEU A 136 0.13 1.83 1.27
CA LEU A 136 0.44 3.25 1.19
C LEU A 136 1.74 3.50 0.42
N GLY A 137 2.81 2.76 0.75
CA GLY A 137 4.11 2.95 0.09
C GLY A 137 4.04 2.63 -1.40
N PHE A 138 3.49 1.47 -1.76
CA PHE A 138 3.38 1.05 -3.16
C PHE A 138 2.53 2.03 -3.98
N ALA A 139 1.36 2.44 -3.46
CA ALA A 139 0.48 3.36 -4.16
C ALA A 139 1.20 4.70 -4.43
N LEU A 140 1.78 5.33 -3.40
CA LEU A 140 2.50 6.60 -3.54
C LEU A 140 3.72 6.48 -4.47
N GLY A 141 4.41 5.35 -4.48
CA GLY A 141 5.58 5.13 -5.35
C GLY A 141 5.22 5.09 -6.84
N MET A 142 3.97 4.81 -7.17
CA MET A 142 3.47 4.67 -8.54
C MET A 142 2.62 5.87 -8.99
N THR A 143 2.14 6.71 -8.06
CA THR A 143 1.16 7.78 -8.31
C THR A 143 1.60 8.74 -9.42
N PHE A 144 2.88 9.14 -9.45
CA PHE A 144 3.36 10.12 -10.44
C PHE A 144 3.50 9.58 -11.88
N THR A 145 3.33 8.27 -12.08
CA THR A 145 3.46 7.63 -13.40
C THR A 145 2.12 7.12 -13.92
N PHE A 146 1.22 6.71 -13.02
CA PHE A 146 -0.04 6.07 -13.38
C PHE A 146 -1.28 6.77 -12.81
N GLY A 147 -1.09 7.94 -12.20
CA GLY A 147 -2.09 8.57 -11.35
C GLY A 147 -2.33 7.79 -10.06
N ALA A 148 -3.20 8.30 -9.19
CA ALA A 148 -3.44 7.67 -7.88
C ALA A 148 -4.39 6.45 -7.94
N VAL A 149 -5.37 6.44 -8.85
CA VAL A 149 -6.45 5.45 -8.84
C VAL A 149 -5.93 4.07 -9.20
N LEU A 150 -5.17 3.94 -10.29
CA LEU A 150 -4.72 2.65 -10.79
C LEU A 150 -3.79 1.93 -9.79
N PRO A 151 -2.77 2.59 -9.19
CA PRO A 151 -1.94 1.98 -8.16
C PRO A 151 -2.73 1.57 -6.91
N VAL A 152 -3.73 2.35 -6.49
CA VAL A 152 -4.57 2.00 -5.34
C VAL A 152 -5.41 0.75 -5.63
N LEU A 153 -5.99 0.64 -6.83
CA LEU A 153 -6.72 -0.56 -7.24
C LEU A 153 -5.81 -1.78 -7.25
N VAL A 154 -4.64 -1.68 -7.90
CA VAL A 154 -3.65 -2.76 -7.96
C VAL A 154 -3.19 -3.15 -6.56
N ALA A 155 -2.78 -2.20 -5.74
CA ALA A 155 -2.35 -2.45 -4.35
C ALA A 155 -3.45 -3.14 -3.52
N SER A 156 -4.72 -2.76 -3.73
CA SER A 156 -5.86 -3.34 -3.03
C SER A 156 -6.10 -4.80 -3.44
N VAL A 157 -5.98 -5.12 -4.73
CA VAL A 157 -6.07 -6.51 -5.23
C VAL A 157 -4.94 -7.36 -4.66
N ILE A 158 -3.70 -6.86 -4.71
CA ILE A 158 -2.53 -7.56 -4.15
C ILE A 158 -2.70 -7.79 -2.64
N ALA A 159 -3.18 -6.77 -1.91
CA ALA A 159 -3.50 -6.87 -0.49
C ALA A 159 -4.59 -7.91 -0.22
N ALA A 160 -5.66 -7.96 -1.01
CA ALA A 160 -6.73 -8.95 -0.86
C ALA A 160 -6.21 -10.38 -1.06
N CYS A 161 -5.40 -10.62 -2.10
CA CYS A 161 -4.75 -11.92 -2.33
C CYS A 161 -3.85 -12.32 -1.16
N SER A 162 -2.98 -11.41 -0.70
CA SER A 162 -2.11 -11.61 0.46
C SER A 162 -2.90 -11.96 1.73
N PHE A 163 -4.01 -11.24 1.98
CA PHE A 163 -4.89 -11.49 3.12
C PHE A 163 -5.51 -12.88 3.06
N LEU A 164 -6.04 -13.28 1.89
CA LEU A 164 -6.65 -14.60 1.69
C LEU A 164 -5.64 -15.73 1.95
N VAL A 165 -4.42 -15.62 1.42
CA VAL A 165 -3.36 -16.62 1.65
C VAL A 165 -3.07 -16.77 3.15
N HIS A 166 -2.90 -15.67 3.88
CA HIS A 166 -2.60 -15.72 5.31
C HIS A 166 -3.79 -16.20 6.16
N LEU A 167 -5.03 -15.88 5.73
CA LEU A 167 -6.25 -16.36 6.38
C LEU A 167 -6.37 -17.88 6.25
N LEU A 168 -6.21 -18.41 5.04
CA LEU A 168 -6.29 -19.85 4.75
C LEU A 168 -5.15 -20.62 5.42
N ALA A 169 -3.92 -20.12 5.35
CA ALA A 169 -2.79 -20.73 6.06
C ALA A 169 -3.01 -20.76 7.58
N GLY A 170 -3.54 -19.67 8.15
CA GLY A 170 -3.90 -19.59 9.56
C GLY A 170 -4.99 -20.59 9.96
N ALA A 171 -6.04 -20.74 9.13
CA ALA A 171 -7.11 -21.71 9.34
C ALA A 171 -6.59 -23.16 9.27
N ALA A 172 -5.79 -23.49 8.25
CA ALA A 172 -5.19 -24.81 8.09
C ALA A 172 -4.30 -25.19 9.29
N MET A 173 -3.47 -24.27 9.77
CA MET A 173 -2.63 -24.50 10.95
C MET A 173 -3.47 -24.74 12.22
N ARG A 174 -4.61 -24.05 12.38
CA ARG A 174 -5.52 -24.28 13.52
C ARG A 174 -6.19 -25.64 13.43
N LEU A 175 -6.67 -26.05 12.25
CA LEU A 175 -7.23 -27.39 12.05
C LEU A 175 -6.20 -28.49 12.32
N ALA A 176 -4.98 -28.34 11.82
CA ALA A 176 -3.91 -29.32 12.05
C ALA A 176 -3.55 -29.45 13.54
N ARG A 177 -3.55 -28.34 14.30
CA ARG A 177 -3.31 -28.35 15.75
C ARG A 177 -4.49 -28.92 16.54
N GLY A 178 -5.73 -28.61 16.15
CA GLY A 178 -6.94 -29.16 16.75
C GLY A 178 -7.12 -30.67 16.49
N GLY A 179 -6.71 -31.15 15.31
CA GLY A 179 -6.65 -32.58 14.99
C GLY A 179 -5.60 -33.33 15.80
N ARG A 180 -4.41 -32.73 16.01
CA ARG A 180 -3.36 -33.31 16.87
C ARG A 180 -3.77 -33.39 18.34
N ALA A 181 -4.51 -32.41 18.86
CA ALA A 181 -5.02 -32.43 20.24
C ALA A 181 -6.10 -33.51 20.47
N ARG A 182 -6.84 -33.92 19.42
CA ARG A 182 -7.84 -35.01 19.50
C ARG A 182 -7.24 -36.41 19.25
N GLY A 183 -6.12 -36.51 18.53
CA GLY A 183 -5.40 -37.77 18.32
C GLY A 183 -4.42 -38.12 19.45
N ALA A 184 -3.99 -37.14 20.24
CA ALA A 184 -3.28 -37.36 21.50
C ALA A 184 -4.30 -37.68 22.60
N GLY A 185 -4.85 -38.89 22.57
CA GLY A 185 -5.55 -39.46 23.72
C GLY A 185 -4.57 -39.48 24.91
N LEU A 186 -4.69 -38.48 25.78
CA LEU A 186 -4.30 -38.63 27.17
C LEU A 186 -5.50 -39.25 27.90
N PRO A 187 -5.25 -40.19 28.82
CA PRO A 187 -6.23 -41.16 29.35
C PRO A 187 -7.49 -40.52 29.95
#